data_AF-A0A917Y8U4-F1
#
_entry.id   AF-A0A917Y8U4-F1
#
_cell.length_a   1.000
_cell.length_b   1.000
_cell.length_c   1.000
_cell.angle_alpha   90.00
_cell.angle_beta   90.00
_cell.angle_gamma   90.00
#
_symmetry.space_group_name_H-M   'P 1'
#
loop_
_entity.id
_entity.type
_entity.pdbx_description
1 polymer ?
#
loop_
_entity_poly.entity_id
_entity_poly.type
_entity_poly.pdbx_seq_one_letter_code
_entity_poly.pdbx_strand_id
1 'polypeptide(L)' 'MRFGLRARVGAPVDLGGAFWLDLHGALRADNHALHRELMALRQSADLPATVSALRVCDVVLWMYHRTDHRQRSCIGT' A
#
# COMPACT_ATOMS: atom_id res chain seq x y z
N MET A 1 14.07 -4.87 3.65
CA MET A 1 12.67 -4.95 4.11
C MET A 1 11.81 -5.33 2.91
N ARG A 2 11.12 -6.46 2.95
CA ARG A 2 10.30 -7.00 1.84
C ARG A 2 8.84 -6.87 2.27
N PHE A 3 8.12 -5.88 1.74
CA PHE A 3 6.67 -5.80 1.89
C PHE A 3 6.06 -6.99 1.14
N GLY A 4 5.78 -8.07 1.88
CA GLY A 4 5.21 -9.29 1.35
C GLY A 4 3.70 -9.20 1.24
N LEU A 5 3.17 -8.33 0.37
CA LEU A 5 1.79 -8.49 -0.10
C LEU A 5 1.79 -9.71 -1.03
N ARG A 6 1.63 -10.90 -0.45
CA ARG A 6 1.49 -12.15 -1.21
C ARG A 6 0.09 -12.17 -1.78
N ALA A 7 -0.12 -11.42 -2.87
CA ALA A 7 -1.33 -11.54 -3.68
C ALA A 7 -1.48 -13.00 -4.09
N ARG A 8 -2.58 -13.63 -3.68
CA ARG A 8 -2.96 -14.95 -4.21
C ARG A 8 -3.32 -14.74 -5.68
N VAL A 9 -2.40 -15.09 -6.57
CA VAL A 9 -2.66 -15.20 -8.00
C VAL A 9 -3.68 -16.33 -8.18
N GLY A 10 -4.92 -16.02 -8.57
CA GLY A 10 -5.85 -17.03 -9.08
C GLY A 10 -7.35 -16.93 -8.80
N ALA A 11 -7.90 -15.82 -8.30
CA ALA A 11 -9.38 -15.67 -8.18
C ALA A 11 -9.91 -14.55 -9.10
N PRO A 12 -11.06 -14.74 -9.77
CA PRO A 12 -11.69 -13.70 -10.56
C PRO A 12 -12.03 -12.51 -9.67
N VAL A 13 -11.44 -11.35 -9.99
CA VAL A 13 -11.56 -10.12 -9.22
C VAL A 13 -12.91 -9.48 -9.56
N ASP A 14 -13.79 -9.32 -8.57
CA ASP A 14 -14.94 -8.43 -8.67
C ASP A 14 -14.46 -6.97 -8.46
N LEU A 15 -14.56 -6.15 -9.51
CA LEU A 15 -13.60 -5.10 -9.88
C LEU A 15 -13.72 -3.74 -9.15
N GLY A 16 -14.11 -3.72 -7.87
CA GLY A 16 -14.03 -2.45 -7.12
C GLY A 16 -14.09 -2.57 -5.60
N GLY A 17 -14.98 -3.43 -5.09
CA GLY A 17 -15.16 -3.60 -3.64
C GLY A 17 -14.09 -4.48 -2.98
N ALA A 18 -13.66 -5.54 -3.68
CA ALA A 18 -12.76 -6.55 -3.11
C ALA A 18 -11.40 -5.97 -2.71
N PHE A 19 -10.84 -5.06 -3.53
CA PHE A 19 -9.56 -4.44 -3.22
C PHE A 19 -9.57 -3.66 -1.91
N TRP A 20 -10.59 -2.82 -1.68
CA TRP A 20 -10.69 -2.03 -0.46
C TRP A 20 -10.93 -2.90 0.77
N LEU A 21 -11.65 -4.00 0.63
CA LEU A 21 -11.84 -4.98 1.69
C LEU A 21 -10.54 -5.71 2.03
N ASP A 22 -9.77 -6.12 1.03
CA ASP A 22 -8.46 -6.75 1.23
C ASP A 22 -7.45 -5.79 1.88
N LEU A 23 -7.41 -4.54 1.43
CA LEU A 23 -6.56 -3.50 2.03
C LEU A 23 -6.99 -3.21 3.48
N HIS A 24 -8.29 -3.14 3.74
CA HIS A 24 -8.82 -2.99 5.09
C HIS A 24 -8.40 -4.17 5.98
N GLY A 25 -8.50 -5.40 5.47
CA GLY A 25 -8.02 -6.60 6.14
C GLY A 25 -6.53 -6.53 6.47
N ALA A 26 -5.69 -6.16 5.49
CA ALA A 26 -4.24 -6.03 5.67
C ALA A 26 -3.85 -4.96 6.71
N LEU A 27 -4.57 -3.84 6.79
CA LEU A 27 -4.33 -2.79 7.79
C LEU A 27 -4.71 -3.21 9.22
N ARG A 28 -5.55 -4.22 9.38
CA ARG A 28 -5.99 -4.75 10.69
C ARG A 28 -5.27 -6.04 11.10
N ALA A 29 -4.73 -6.78 10.13
CA ALA A 29 -3.99 -8.00 10.37
C ALA A 29 -2.79 -7.77 11.32
N ASP A 30 -2.35 -8.86 11.97
CA ASP A 30 -1.15 -8.91 12.79
C ASP A 30 -1.07 -7.80 13.84
N ASN A 31 -2.20 -7.61 14.54
CA ASN A 31 -2.38 -6.53 15.51
C ASN A 31 -2.02 -5.17 14.88
N HIS A 32 -2.54 -4.84 13.70
CA HIS A 32 -2.27 -3.56 13.03
C HIS A 32 -0.79 -3.29 12.68
N ALA A 33 -0.01 -4.33 12.35
CA ALA A 33 1.42 -4.19 12.04
C ALA A 33 1.69 -3.19 10.90
N LEU A 34 1.01 -3.37 9.75
CA LEU A 34 1.14 -2.47 8.61
C LEU A 34 0.74 -1.03 8.96
N HIS A 35 -0.35 -0.85 9.70
CA HIS A 35 -0.79 0.48 10.13
C HIS A 35 0.29 1.17 11.00
N ARG A 36 0.92 0.45 11.94
CA ARG A 36 2.02 0.99 12.75
C ARG A 36 3.23 1.39 11.90
N GLU A 37 3.61 0.56 10.92
CA GLU A 37 4.70 0.89 10.00
C GLU A 37 4.41 2.17 9.21
N LEU A 38 3.17 2.33 8.71
CA LEU A 38 2.75 3.54 8.01
C LEU A 38 2.77 4.79 8.93
N MET A 39 2.44 4.63 10.21
CA MET A 39 2.53 5.72 11.20
C MET A 39 3.97 6.07 11.55
N ALA A 40 4.85 5.08 11.70
CA ALA A 40 6.28 5.32 11.89
C ALA A 40 6.89 6.04 10.67
N LEU A 41 6.48 5.64 9.45
CA LEU A 41 6.91 6.31 8.23
C LEU A 41 6.43 7.76 8.18
N ARG A 42 5.14 8.01 8.49
CA ARG A 42 4.58 9.37 8.62
C ARG A 42 5.41 10.24 9.54
N GLN A 43 5.76 9.71 10.71
CA GLN A 43 6.55 10.41 11.71
C GLN A 43 7.98 10.67 11.21
N SER A 44 8.62 9.69 10.59
CA SER A 44 9.99 9.84 10.05
C SER A 44 10.09 10.87 8.93
N ALA A 45 8.99 11.07 8.19
CA ALA A 45 8.87 12.07 7.14
C ALA A 45 8.36 13.43 7.65
N ASP A 46 8.23 13.60 8.97
CA ASP A 46 7.74 14.80 9.65
C ASP A 46 6.38 15.29 9.12
N LEU A 47 5.49 14.35 8.78
CA LEU A 47 4.18 14.68 8.23
C LEU A 47 3.16 14.95 9.34
N PRO A 48 2.25 15.95 9.16
CA PRO A 48 1.22 16.28 10.14
C PRO A 48 0.31 15.10 10.51
N ALA A 49 -0.26 15.13 11.72
CA ALA A 49 -1.20 14.11 12.20
C ALA A 49 -2.51 14.03 11.40
N THR A 50 -2.84 15.07 10.63
CA THR A 50 -3.97 15.08 9.70
C THR A 50 -3.77 14.15 8.50
N VAL A 51 -2.52 13.75 8.21
CA VAL A 51 -2.23 12.77 7.16
C VAL A 51 -2.51 11.37 7.68
N SER A 52 -3.54 10.73 7.15
CA SER A 52 -3.95 9.39 7.57
C SER A 52 -2.98 8.30 7.09
N ALA A 53 -3.00 7.14 7.77
CA ALA A 53 -2.25 5.96 7.34
C ALA A 53 -2.59 5.54 5.90
N LEU A 54 -3.85 5.69 5.50
CA LEU A 54 -4.31 5.37 4.16
C LEU A 54 -3.66 6.28 3.12
N ARG A 55 -3.51 7.57 3.40
CA ARG A 55 -2.83 8.51 2.50
C ARG A 55 -1.33 8.23 2.38
N VAL A 56 -0.69 7.84 3.48
CA VAL A 56 0.72 7.38 3.44
C VAL A 56 0.84 6.12 2.58
N CYS A 57 -0.06 5.16 2.76
CA CYS A 57 -0.08 3.92 1.98
C CYS A 57 -0.24 4.19 0.47
N ASP A 58 -1.19 5.05 0.10
CA ASP A 58 -1.43 5.48 -1.29
C ASP A 58 -0.16 6.04 -1.96
N VAL A 59 0.55 6.94 -1.28
CA VAL A 59 1.80 7.52 -1.81
C VAL A 59 2.91 6.48 -1.92
N VAL A 60 3.08 5.61 -0.93
CA VAL A 60 4.09 4.54 -0.97
C VAL A 60 3.83 3.57 -2.12
N LEU A 61 2.56 3.15 -2.30
CA LEU A 61 2.15 2.30 -3.42
C LEU A 61 2.41 2.98 -4.76
N TRP A 62 2.09 4.27 -4.88
CA TRP A 62 2.39 5.05 -6.07
C TRP A 62 3.90 5.13 -6.35
N MET A 63 4.73 5.40 -5.35
CA MET A 63 6.20 5.46 -5.52
C MET A 63 6.78 4.09 -5.93
N TYR A 64 6.27 3.01 -5.33
CA TYR A 64 6.67 1.65 -5.70
C TYR A 64 6.31 1.34 -7.16
N HIS A 65 5.07 1.64 -7.55
CA HIS A 65 4.59 1.41 -8.91
C HIS A 65 5.32 2.27 -9.95
N ARG A 66 5.57 3.55 -9.64
CA ARG A 66 6.39 4.45 -10.48
C ARG A 66 7.80 3.90 -10.68
N THR A 67 8.40 3.36 -9.61
CA THR A 67 9.74 2.76 -9.68
C THR A 67 9.73 1.52 -10.56
N ASP A 68 8.72 0.66 -10.43
CA ASP A 68 8.53 -0.54 -11.26
C ASP A 68 8.34 -0.17 -12.75
N HIS A 69 7.49 0.80 -13.08
CA HIS A 69 7.34 1.30 -14.45
C HIS A 69 8.63 1.87 -15.03
N ARG A 70 9.37 2.66 -14.24
CA ARG A 70 10.66 3.21 -14.64
C ARG A 70 11.68 2.11 -14.91
N GLN A 71 11.69 1.04 -14.11
CA GLN A 71 12.58 -0.10 -14.30
C GLN A 71 12.21 -0.95 -15.52
N ARG A 72 10.91 -1.09 -15.82
CA ARG A 72 10.41 -1.93 -16.92
C ARG A 72 10.31 -1.19 -18.26
N SER A 73 10.64 0.11 -18.29
CA SER A 73 10.52 0.96 -19.49
C SER A 73 9.12 0.95 -20.13
N CYS A 74 8.08 0.68 -19.34
CA CYS A 74 6.70 0.74 -19.81
C CYS A 74 6.26 2.21 -19.87
N ILE A 75 5.86 2.68 -21.04
CA ILE A 75 5.18 3.98 -21.20
C ILE A 75 3.83 3.84 -20.49
N GLY A 76 3.67 4.50 -19.34
CA GLY A 76 2.40 4.51 -18.62
C GLY A 76 1.31 5.10 -19.52
N THR A 77 0.41 4.24 -19.98
CA THR A 77 -0.81 4.61 -20.71
C THR A 77 -1.87 5.19 -19.78
#